data_AF-A0AAV5NHQ9-F1
#
_entry.id   AF-A0AAV5NHQ9-F1
#
_cell.length_a   1.000
_cell.length_b   1.000
_cell.length_c   1.000
_cell.angle_alpha   90.00
_cell.angle_beta   90.00
_cell.angle_gamma   90.00
#
_symmetry.space_group_name_H-M   'P 1'
#
loop_
_entity.id
_entity.type
_entity.pdbx_description
1 polymer ?
#
loop_
_entity_poly.entity_id
_entity_poly.type
_entity_poly.pdbx_seq_one_letter_code
_entity_poly.pdbx_strand_id
1 'polypeptide(L)'
;MPKTAAVLFVHNETDNIGWWLSHHATIGFSTLIVCDDHSTDGTWTLLSNAASFYDIRLQRSDKTIPDRLERQTAFQKAVFEQGRTEFDWMMILAADEYLHLELASSLEEFLGSANGQPIPVNWCLFGSNGHETPSPFAPSQAFTHHALLETADHRVTRTLLPAERFESALPDPFGRISSHPDWSQARVLHYAAGDRQSFFQRGSSETPEEAWKHFDRNDALETGPQRWLPETRRIAAALVQSGLTDLYWRLRQTVVHHDENTLEKLGLSASALSAEDDSTFPDFQFYAFSETQPFVLDLHTEQLIALPASDLDPTRHVRMILAVEASSVSPYPAFLFPERPCQAPCLTITGSPSLLAAVPLRFRPEDQSMASAITGQSVDFEIPDPTLFPQEATSELYARLTALMVLSQGGHTLEALLRGIERLPAPDATALGCAIAMLSPTEAEQLAVTFPGLVPLSVRHVSP
;
A
#
# COMPACT_ATOMS: atom_id res chain seq x y z
N MET A 1 15.86 -15.63 17.44
CA MET A 1 15.35 -14.34 16.95
C MET A 1 15.41 -13.30 18.05
N PRO A 2 16.21 -12.23 17.87
CA PRO A 2 16.18 -11.08 18.75
C PRO A 2 14.80 -10.41 18.67
N LYS A 3 14.31 -9.89 19.79
CA LYS A 3 13.08 -9.11 19.85
C LYS A 3 13.42 -7.65 19.55
N THR A 4 12.89 -7.10 18.46
CA THR A 4 13.29 -5.79 17.92
C THR A 4 12.08 -4.85 17.79
N ALA A 5 12.26 -3.57 18.05
CA ALA A 5 11.21 -2.56 17.85
C ALA A 5 11.62 -1.42 16.91
N ALA A 6 10.75 -1.10 15.96
CA ALA A 6 10.77 0.20 15.28
C ALA A 6 9.78 1.15 15.96
N VAL A 7 10.21 2.36 16.27
CA VAL A 7 9.44 3.37 17.01
C VAL A 7 9.14 4.56 16.09
N LEU A 8 7.84 4.84 15.91
CA LEU A 8 7.34 5.90 15.03
C LEU A 8 6.44 6.87 15.80
N PHE A 9 6.59 8.16 15.51
CA PHE A 9 5.65 9.21 15.91
C PHE A 9 5.11 9.86 14.64
N VAL A 10 3.79 9.85 14.46
CA VAL A 10 3.15 10.14 13.17
C VAL A 10 1.99 11.11 13.31
N HIS A 11 1.73 11.88 12.25
CA HIS A 11 0.52 12.69 12.10
C HIS A 11 0.20 12.86 10.63
N ASN A 12 -1.03 12.54 10.25
CA ASN A 12 -1.54 12.66 8.90
C ASN A 12 -0.65 12.03 7.81
N GLU A 13 -0.47 10.72 7.88
CA GLU A 13 0.33 9.93 6.93
C GLU A 13 -0.47 8.76 6.33
N THR A 14 -1.80 8.88 6.18
CA THR A 14 -2.67 7.79 5.72
C THR A 14 -2.17 7.14 4.43
N ASP A 15 -1.67 7.94 3.48
CA ASP A 15 -1.30 7.46 2.15
C ASP A 15 -0.01 6.60 2.16
N ASN A 16 0.89 6.84 3.12
CA ASN A 16 2.21 6.18 3.17
C ASN A 16 2.37 5.20 4.34
N ILE A 17 1.61 5.35 5.43
CA ILE A 17 1.83 4.57 6.64
C ILE A 17 1.67 3.06 6.42
N GLY A 18 0.76 2.64 5.53
CA GLY A 18 0.59 1.23 5.17
C GLY A 18 1.87 0.62 4.58
N TRP A 19 2.59 1.37 3.75
CA TRP A 19 3.88 0.95 3.20
C TRP A 19 4.98 0.93 4.26
N TRP A 20 5.00 1.92 5.17
CA TRP A 20 5.95 1.95 6.27
C TRP A 20 5.82 0.73 7.17
N LEU A 21 4.59 0.36 7.56
CA LEU A 21 4.33 -0.83 8.37
C LEU A 21 4.77 -2.10 7.65
N SER A 22 4.39 -2.23 6.38
CA SER A 22 4.64 -3.43 5.59
C SER A 22 6.12 -3.65 5.32
N HIS A 23 6.86 -2.57 5.03
CA HIS A 23 8.30 -2.63 4.80
C HIS A 23 9.07 -3.03 6.06
N HIS A 24 8.79 -2.40 7.20
CA HIS A 24 9.52 -2.72 8.44
C HIS A 24 9.17 -4.10 9.00
N ALA A 25 7.94 -4.57 8.81
CA ALA A 25 7.58 -5.97 9.06
C ALA A 25 8.35 -6.92 8.13
N THR A 26 8.49 -6.58 6.84
CA THR A 26 9.24 -7.36 5.84
C THR A 26 10.73 -7.48 6.15
N ILE A 27 11.39 -6.40 6.56
CA ILE A 27 12.81 -6.45 6.99
C ILE A 27 12.97 -7.40 8.19
N GLY A 28 11.95 -7.49 9.06
CA GLY A 28 11.92 -8.39 10.19
C GLY A 28 11.91 -7.71 11.55
N PHE A 29 11.40 -6.47 11.67
CA PHE A 29 11.09 -5.93 12.99
C PHE A 29 9.98 -6.76 13.65
N SER A 30 10.24 -7.34 14.82
CA SER A 30 9.24 -8.13 15.55
C SER A 30 8.07 -7.31 16.09
N THR A 31 8.27 -6.02 16.34
CA THR A 31 7.24 -5.11 16.89
C THR A 31 7.36 -3.72 16.27
N LEU A 32 6.22 -3.11 15.94
CA LEU A 32 6.13 -1.72 15.48
C LEU A 32 5.40 -0.90 16.54
N ILE A 33 6.06 0.07 17.17
CA ILE A 33 5.47 0.92 18.21
C ILE A 33 5.16 2.28 17.60
N VAL A 34 3.88 2.59 17.46
CA VAL A 34 3.42 3.78 16.73
C VAL A 34 2.63 4.70 17.66
N CYS A 35 3.07 5.94 17.77
CA CYS A 35 2.32 7.01 18.41
C CYS A 35 1.70 7.90 17.35
N ASP A 36 0.37 7.96 17.34
CA ASP A 36 -0.39 8.87 16.50
C ASP A 36 -0.66 10.18 17.25
N ASP A 37 -0.21 11.29 16.68
CA ASP A 37 -0.38 12.64 17.22
C ASP A 37 -1.71 13.25 16.77
N HIS A 38 -2.80 12.51 16.98
CA HIS A 38 -4.17 12.96 16.73
C HIS A 38 -4.46 13.26 15.26
N SER A 39 -4.07 12.36 14.37
CA SER A 39 -4.34 12.46 12.94
C SER A 39 -5.84 12.56 12.63
N THR A 40 -6.16 13.29 11.57
CA THR A 40 -7.52 13.57 11.10
C THR A 40 -7.80 13.02 9.70
N ASP A 41 -6.79 12.50 9.02
CA ASP A 41 -6.83 12.00 7.64
C ASP A 41 -7.14 10.49 7.53
N GLY A 42 -7.39 9.83 8.66
CA GLY A 42 -7.62 8.39 8.71
C GLY A 42 -6.42 7.54 9.15
N THR A 43 -5.26 8.13 9.45
CA THR A 43 -4.04 7.40 9.83
C THR A 43 -4.31 6.45 11.00
N TRP A 44 -5.03 6.92 12.01
CA TRP A 44 -5.42 6.09 13.15
C TRP A 44 -6.35 4.92 12.79
N THR A 45 -7.30 5.15 11.88
CA THR A 45 -8.23 4.12 11.42
C THR A 45 -7.45 2.99 10.74
N LEU A 46 -6.54 3.35 9.82
CA LEU A 46 -5.68 2.40 9.14
C LEU A 46 -4.80 1.65 10.14
N LEU A 47 -4.13 2.36 11.05
CA LEU A 47 -3.29 1.77 12.10
C LEU A 47 -4.08 0.77 12.96
N SER A 48 -5.30 1.14 13.37
CA SER A 48 -6.15 0.30 14.23
C SER A 48 -6.53 -1.01 13.54
N ASN A 49 -6.85 -0.94 12.24
CA ASN A 49 -7.12 -2.14 11.44
C ASN A 49 -5.84 -3.00 11.29
N ALA A 50 -4.70 -2.38 11.02
CA ALA A 50 -3.43 -3.07 10.85
C ALA A 50 -2.96 -3.81 12.12
N ALA A 51 -3.22 -3.26 13.30
CA ALA A 51 -2.83 -3.86 14.59
C ALA A 51 -3.48 -5.22 14.89
N SER A 52 -4.45 -5.65 14.08
CA SER A 52 -5.04 -6.99 14.17
C SER A 52 -4.17 -8.10 13.55
N PHE A 53 -3.15 -7.75 12.75
CA PHE A 53 -2.37 -8.72 11.94
C PHE A 53 -0.90 -8.83 12.35
N TYR A 54 -0.34 -7.78 12.94
CA TYR A 54 1.06 -7.69 13.36
C TYR A 54 1.14 -7.15 14.79
N ASP A 55 2.25 -7.38 15.50
CA ASP A 55 2.50 -6.73 16.81
C ASP A 55 2.76 -5.23 16.60
N ILE A 56 1.68 -4.49 16.38
CA ILE A 56 1.66 -3.04 16.22
C ILE A 56 1.04 -2.46 17.48
N ARG A 57 1.85 -1.72 18.24
CA ARG A 57 1.46 -1.14 19.52
C ARG A 57 1.13 0.32 19.32
N LEU A 58 -0.15 0.63 19.40
CA LEU A 58 -0.68 1.96 19.15
C LEU A 58 -0.80 2.77 20.42
N GLN A 59 -0.35 4.01 20.37
CA GLN A 59 -0.55 5.00 21.42
C GLN A 59 -1.02 6.32 20.80
N ARG A 60 -1.70 7.15 21.60
CA ARG A 60 -1.95 8.55 21.27
C ARG A 60 -0.99 9.42 22.07
N SER A 61 -0.52 10.50 21.46
CA SER A 61 0.35 11.46 22.13
C SER A 61 -0.38 12.17 23.29
N ASP A 62 0.37 12.63 24.29
CA ASP A 62 -0.15 13.37 25.44
C ASP A 62 -0.48 14.83 25.05
N LYS A 63 -1.77 15.15 24.90
CA LYS A 63 -2.25 16.51 24.58
C LYS A 63 -1.96 17.55 25.66
N THR A 64 -1.56 17.15 26.88
CA THR A 64 -1.19 18.11 27.93
C THR A 64 0.15 18.77 27.66
N ILE A 65 0.99 18.17 26.80
CA ILE A 65 2.24 18.74 26.30
C ILE A 65 1.92 19.52 25.00
N PRO A 66 1.96 20.86 25.01
CA PRO A 66 1.50 21.66 23.86
C PRO A 66 2.41 21.54 22.63
N ASP A 67 3.71 21.46 22.86
CA ASP A 67 4.70 21.38 21.79
C ASP A 67 4.77 19.96 21.20
N ARG A 68 4.78 19.87 19.87
CA ARG A 68 4.78 18.59 19.15
C ARG A 68 6.10 17.84 19.32
N LEU A 69 7.23 18.55 19.25
CA LEU A 69 8.55 17.94 19.38
C LEU A 69 8.77 17.44 20.82
N GLU A 70 8.27 18.16 21.82
CA GLU A 70 8.23 17.72 23.21
C GLU A 70 7.36 16.47 23.38
N ARG A 71 6.16 16.41 22.77
CA ARG A 71 5.32 15.20 22.76
C ARG A 71 6.05 14.00 22.16
N GLN A 72 6.66 14.20 21.00
CA GLN A 72 7.44 13.16 20.31
C GLN A 72 8.59 12.66 21.18
N THR A 73 9.37 13.58 21.75
CA THR A 73 10.51 13.25 22.60
C THR A 73 10.08 12.53 23.88
N ALA A 74 9.00 12.98 24.52
CA ALA A 74 8.46 12.36 25.72
C ALA A 74 7.99 10.93 25.45
N PHE A 75 7.25 10.71 24.36
CA PHE A 75 6.82 9.39 23.92
C PHE A 75 8.02 8.47 23.64
N GLN A 76 8.98 8.91 22.81
CA GLN A 76 10.15 8.11 22.45
C GLN A 76 10.98 7.72 23.67
N LYS A 77 11.22 8.65 24.61
CA LYS A 77 11.90 8.36 25.88
C LYS A 77 11.16 7.32 26.71
N ALA A 78 9.84 7.47 26.85
CA ALA A 78 9.02 6.51 27.60
C ALA A 78 9.08 5.10 26.98
N VAL A 79 8.98 5.00 25.65
CA VAL A 79 9.08 3.73 24.92
C VAL A 79 10.45 3.08 25.09
N PHE A 80 11.54 3.84 24.94
CA PHE A 80 12.89 3.30 25.12
C PHE A 80 13.14 2.84 26.57
N GLU A 81 12.69 3.60 27.56
CA GLU A 81 12.84 3.24 28.98
C GLU A 81 12.08 1.95 29.32
N GLN A 82 10.83 1.83 28.85
CA GLN A 82 10.02 0.62 29.06
C GLN A 82 10.57 -0.57 28.26
N GLY A 83 11.06 -0.30 27.05
CA GLY A 83 11.54 -1.30 26.11
C GLY A 83 12.85 -1.98 26.50
N ARG A 84 13.62 -1.40 27.44
CA ARG A 84 14.91 -1.96 27.92
C ARG A 84 14.85 -3.42 28.37
N THR A 85 13.72 -3.82 28.93
CA THR A 85 13.53 -5.17 29.50
C THR A 85 12.78 -6.10 28.56
N GLU A 86 12.25 -5.56 27.46
CA GLU A 86 11.39 -6.30 26.55
C GLU A 86 12.05 -6.57 25.20
N PHE A 87 12.82 -5.62 24.68
CA PHE A 87 13.45 -5.68 23.38
C PHE A 87 14.96 -5.88 23.53
N ASP A 88 15.56 -6.58 22.57
CA ASP A 88 17.01 -6.64 22.41
C ASP A 88 17.52 -5.40 21.66
N TRP A 89 16.77 -4.94 20.64
CA TRP A 89 17.16 -3.79 19.81
C TRP A 89 15.98 -2.86 19.52
N MET A 90 16.23 -1.56 19.48
CA MET A 90 15.22 -0.54 19.18
C MET A 90 15.77 0.51 18.22
N MET A 91 14.93 1.03 17.33
CA MET A 91 15.29 2.09 16.39
C MET A 91 14.14 3.10 16.25
N ILE A 92 14.47 4.38 16.23
CA ILE A 92 13.51 5.45 15.89
C ILE A 92 13.57 5.68 14.38
N LEU A 93 12.41 5.75 13.74
CA LEU A 93 12.26 6.07 12.32
C LEU A 93 11.08 7.04 12.16
N ALA A 94 11.23 8.01 11.26
CA ALA A 94 10.15 8.88 10.80
C ALA A 94 9.30 8.18 9.71
N ALA A 95 8.15 8.76 9.38
CA ALA A 95 7.20 8.16 8.43
C ALA A 95 7.73 8.09 6.98
N ASP A 96 8.71 8.92 6.66
CA ASP A 96 9.44 9.00 5.40
C ASP A 96 10.80 8.25 5.43
N GLU A 97 11.10 7.53 6.52
CA GLU A 97 12.35 6.80 6.73
C GLU A 97 12.14 5.29 6.69
N TYR A 98 12.90 4.62 5.82
CA TYR A 98 12.80 3.18 5.59
C TYR A 98 14.18 2.55 5.77
N LEU A 99 14.33 1.63 6.72
CA LEU A 99 15.58 0.88 6.87
C LEU A 99 15.80 0.00 5.63
N HIS A 100 17.02 -0.06 5.13
CA HIS A 100 17.42 -0.96 4.05
C HIS A 100 18.71 -1.67 4.43
N LEU A 101 18.74 -2.98 4.23
CA LEU A 101 19.91 -3.83 4.44
C LEU A 101 20.47 -4.19 3.07
N GLU A 102 21.75 -3.89 2.83
CA GLU A 102 22.37 -4.09 1.51
C GLU A 102 22.47 -5.58 1.17
N LEU A 103 23.01 -6.36 2.10
CA LEU A 103 23.34 -7.76 1.90
C LEU A 103 22.43 -8.70 2.69
N ALA A 104 22.23 -8.40 3.98
CA ALA A 104 21.45 -9.25 4.89
C ALA A 104 20.01 -9.45 4.38
N SER A 105 19.54 -10.70 4.50
CA SER A 105 18.20 -11.11 4.11
C SER A 105 17.14 -10.83 5.18
N SER A 106 17.55 -10.45 6.38
CA SER A 106 16.65 -10.04 7.47
C SER A 106 17.38 -9.19 8.52
N LEU A 107 16.61 -8.52 9.37
CA LEU A 107 17.13 -7.80 10.54
C LEU A 107 17.83 -8.76 11.52
N GLU A 108 17.32 -9.98 11.68
CA GLU A 108 17.96 -11.00 12.53
C GLU A 108 19.38 -11.34 12.03
N GLU A 109 19.54 -11.57 10.72
CA GLU A 109 20.85 -11.84 10.13
C GLU A 109 21.79 -10.65 10.31
N PHE A 110 21.30 -9.44 10.04
CA PHE A 110 22.08 -8.21 10.20
C PHE A 110 22.59 -8.05 11.64
N LEU A 111 21.70 -8.19 12.62
CA LEU A 111 22.03 -8.06 14.05
C LEU A 111 22.85 -9.23 14.59
N GLY A 112 22.81 -10.41 13.96
CA GLY A 112 23.62 -11.56 14.35
C GLY A 112 25.13 -11.32 14.24
N SER A 113 25.54 -10.37 13.39
CA SER A 113 26.93 -9.92 13.27
C SER A 113 27.31 -8.79 14.25
N ALA A 114 26.32 -8.21 14.94
CA ALA A 114 26.52 -7.07 15.82
C ALA A 114 26.97 -7.52 17.22
N ASN A 115 28.11 -7.00 17.68
CA ASN A 115 28.66 -7.31 19.00
C ASN A 115 28.00 -6.50 20.14
N GLY A 116 26.67 -6.38 20.10
CA GLY A 116 25.88 -5.63 21.08
C GLY A 116 26.28 -4.16 21.21
N GLN A 117 26.81 -3.55 20.14
CA GLN A 117 27.14 -2.12 20.07
C GLN A 117 26.07 -1.35 19.30
N PRO A 118 25.79 -0.08 19.64
CA PRO A 118 24.91 0.76 18.84
C PRO A 118 25.38 0.84 17.38
N ILE A 119 24.45 0.63 16.45
CA ILE A 119 24.74 0.63 15.01
C ILE A 119 24.12 1.90 14.41
N PRO A 120 24.92 2.93 14.10
CA PRO A 120 24.44 4.07 13.34
C PRO A 120 24.22 3.65 11.88
N VAL A 121 23.13 4.11 11.30
CA VAL A 121 22.76 3.89 9.90
C VAL A 121 22.52 5.25 9.28
N ASN A 122 23.31 5.58 8.25
CA ASN A 122 23.25 6.86 7.57
C ASN A 122 21.99 7.01 6.72
N TRP A 123 21.46 8.23 6.66
CA TRP A 123 20.48 8.63 5.67
C TRP A 123 21.03 8.48 4.24
N CYS A 124 20.14 8.14 3.32
CA CYS A 124 20.32 8.23 1.88
C CYS A 124 19.09 8.99 1.36
N LEU A 125 19.27 10.23 0.91
CA LEU A 125 18.18 11.13 0.56
C LEU A 125 17.67 10.82 -0.84
N PHE A 126 16.37 10.57 -0.95
CA PHE A 126 15.69 10.34 -2.23
C PHE A 126 14.92 11.58 -2.66
N GLY A 127 15.01 11.88 -3.96
CA GLY A 127 14.19 12.89 -4.60
C GLY A 127 12.80 12.38 -4.95
N SER A 128 11.98 13.28 -5.48
CA SER A 128 10.59 13.02 -5.85
C SER A 128 10.44 12.14 -7.09
N ASN A 129 11.50 11.84 -7.83
CA ASN A 129 11.43 11.26 -9.17
C ASN A 129 10.52 12.05 -10.15
N GLY A 130 10.23 13.33 -9.85
CA GLY A 130 9.29 14.15 -10.62
C GLY A 130 7.81 13.91 -10.28
N HIS A 131 7.51 13.18 -9.20
CA HIS A 131 6.13 12.99 -8.73
C HIS A 131 5.58 14.29 -8.11
N GLU A 132 4.53 14.83 -8.72
CA GLU A 132 3.82 16.01 -8.21
C GLU A 132 2.68 15.64 -7.27
N THR A 133 2.04 14.49 -7.48
CA THR A 133 0.88 14.00 -6.71
C THR A 133 1.19 12.68 -5.99
N PRO A 134 0.40 12.33 -4.96
CA PRO A 134 0.61 11.10 -4.19
C PRO A 134 0.65 9.85 -5.06
N SER A 135 1.69 9.03 -4.89
CA SER A 135 1.84 7.78 -5.65
C SER A 135 1.11 6.63 -4.95
N PRO A 136 0.33 5.80 -5.67
CA PRO A 136 -0.26 4.59 -5.11
C PRO A 136 0.74 3.43 -4.97
N PHE A 137 1.97 3.59 -5.49
CA PHE A 137 3.03 2.59 -5.40
C PHE A 137 3.82 2.70 -4.08
N ALA A 138 4.52 1.63 -3.71
CA ALA A 138 5.44 1.68 -2.58
C ALA A 138 6.51 2.77 -2.79
N PRO A 139 6.98 3.46 -1.73
CA PRO A 139 8.01 4.48 -1.86
C PRO A 139 9.28 4.01 -2.58
N SER A 140 9.71 2.75 -2.38
CA SER A 140 10.87 2.17 -3.07
C SER A 140 10.63 1.85 -4.57
N GLN A 141 9.38 1.87 -5.02
CA GLN A 141 9.03 1.86 -6.46
C GLN A 141 8.88 3.27 -7.01
N ALA A 142 8.29 4.19 -6.26
CA ALA A 142 8.01 5.55 -6.72
C ALA A 142 9.27 6.42 -6.77
N PHE A 143 10.11 6.34 -5.73
CA PHE A 143 11.27 7.21 -5.52
C PHE A 143 12.56 6.40 -5.60
N THR A 144 13.13 6.33 -6.80
CA THR A 144 14.29 5.48 -7.14
C THR A 144 15.56 6.27 -7.39
N HIS A 145 15.55 7.60 -7.33
CA HIS A 145 16.75 8.41 -7.47
C HIS A 145 17.10 9.11 -6.17
N HIS A 146 18.36 8.97 -5.77
CA HIS A 146 18.91 9.59 -4.57
C HIS A 146 19.90 10.71 -4.91
N ALA A 147 20.20 11.53 -3.92
CA ALA A 147 21.17 12.61 -4.01
C ALA A 147 22.60 12.09 -4.22
N LEU A 148 23.48 12.91 -4.79
CA LEU A 148 24.91 12.58 -4.87
C LEU A 148 25.49 12.18 -3.50
N LEU A 149 26.42 11.23 -3.50
CA LEU A 149 26.96 10.65 -2.26
C LEU A 149 27.63 11.69 -1.35
N GLU A 150 28.14 12.80 -1.90
CA GLU A 150 28.75 13.89 -1.14
C GLU A 150 27.75 14.81 -0.42
N THR A 151 26.44 14.64 -0.64
CA THR A 151 25.39 15.46 -0.02
C THR A 151 25.51 15.41 1.50
N ALA A 152 25.54 16.60 2.13
CA ALA A 152 25.88 16.72 3.55
C ALA A 152 24.88 16.01 4.47
N ASP A 153 23.60 16.03 4.13
CA ASP A 153 22.53 15.44 4.94
C ASP A 153 22.62 13.91 5.08
N HIS A 154 23.36 13.24 4.18
CA HIS A 154 23.69 11.82 4.33
C HIS A 154 24.46 11.50 5.63
N ARG A 155 25.07 12.51 6.26
CA ARG A 155 25.81 12.38 7.52
C ARG A 155 24.88 12.25 8.73
N VAL A 156 23.58 12.54 8.58
CA VAL A 156 22.58 12.29 9.61
C VAL A 156 22.37 10.78 9.75
N THR A 157 22.14 10.33 10.98
CA THR A 157 21.99 8.91 11.29
C THR A 157 20.71 8.61 12.04
N ARG A 158 20.22 7.39 11.89
CA ARG A 158 19.40 6.71 12.89
C ARG A 158 20.23 5.61 13.52
N THR A 159 19.90 5.24 14.75
CA THR A 159 20.69 4.24 15.48
C THR A 159 19.82 3.06 15.87
N LEU A 160 20.21 1.86 15.43
CA LEU A 160 19.79 0.61 16.05
C LEU A 160 20.53 0.49 17.38
N LEU A 161 19.79 0.64 18.47
CA LEU A 161 20.33 0.66 19.83
C LEU A 161 20.02 -0.66 20.54
N PRO A 162 21.01 -1.36 21.12
CA PRO A 162 20.74 -2.43 22.08
C PRO A 162 19.93 -1.85 23.24
N ALA A 163 18.73 -2.35 23.50
CA ALA A 163 17.80 -1.68 24.42
C ALA A 163 18.38 -1.59 25.84
N GLU A 164 19.16 -2.60 26.27
CA GLU A 164 19.87 -2.60 27.56
C GLU A 164 20.84 -1.42 27.74
N ARG A 165 21.35 -0.85 26.64
CA ARG A 165 22.30 0.28 26.61
C ARG A 165 21.62 1.63 26.58
N PHE A 166 20.29 1.70 26.48
CA PHE A 166 19.62 2.97 26.72
C PHE A 166 19.97 3.46 28.12
N GLU A 167 20.14 4.77 28.32
CA GLU A 167 20.41 5.33 29.64
C GLU A 167 19.35 6.38 29.97
N SER A 168 19.48 7.57 29.37
CA SER A 168 18.56 8.69 29.63
C SER A 168 18.33 9.59 28.42
N ALA A 169 19.26 9.60 27.46
CA ALA A 169 19.17 10.38 26.24
C ALA A 169 18.89 9.47 25.04
N LEU A 170 18.00 9.93 24.16
CA LEU A 170 17.78 9.29 22.86
C LEU A 170 19.04 9.43 21.99
N PRO A 171 19.31 8.49 21.07
CA PRO A 171 20.42 8.63 20.13
C PRO A 171 20.31 9.94 19.33
N ASP A 172 21.35 10.77 19.40
CA ASP A 172 21.40 12.03 18.66
C ASP A 172 21.66 11.76 17.17
N PRO A 173 20.72 12.09 16.27
CA PRO A 173 20.89 11.85 14.84
C PRO A 173 22.04 12.64 14.22
N PHE A 174 22.46 13.75 14.84
CA PHE A 174 23.57 14.61 14.39
C PHE A 174 24.90 14.28 15.07
N GLY A 175 24.93 13.35 16.03
CA GLY A 175 26.12 13.03 16.83
C GLY A 175 27.32 12.54 16.01
N ARG A 176 27.09 12.15 14.75
CA ARG A 176 28.12 11.70 13.79
C ARG A 176 28.25 12.57 12.55
N ILE A 177 27.74 13.81 12.57
CA ILE A 177 27.74 14.68 11.37
C ILE A 177 29.15 14.92 10.78
N SER A 178 30.20 14.85 11.59
CA SER A 178 31.60 14.98 11.13
C SER A 178 32.14 13.74 10.43
N SER A 179 31.51 12.57 10.62
CA SER A 179 31.92 11.30 10.01
C SER A 179 31.47 11.22 8.55
N HIS A 180 32.19 10.44 7.74
CA HIS A 180 31.73 10.11 6.40
C HIS A 180 30.58 9.11 6.47
N PRO A 181 29.54 9.24 5.62
CA PRO A 181 28.50 8.23 5.51
C PRO A 181 29.07 6.87 5.10
N ASP A 182 28.50 5.80 5.64
CA ASP A 182 28.83 4.42 5.26
C ASP A 182 27.53 3.64 5.02
N TRP A 183 27.33 3.20 3.78
CA TRP A 183 26.18 2.39 3.38
C TRP A 183 26.60 0.96 2.99
N SER A 184 27.80 0.50 3.38
CA SER A 184 28.29 -0.83 3.00
C SER A 184 27.45 -1.99 3.54
N GLN A 185 26.67 -1.76 4.60
CA GLN A 185 25.84 -2.79 5.23
C GLN A 185 24.36 -2.44 5.29
N ALA A 186 24.04 -1.16 5.55
CA ALA A 186 22.67 -0.69 5.66
C ALA A 186 22.58 0.82 5.38
N ARG A 187 21.39 1.27 5.01
CA ARG A 187 21.06 2.69 4.86
C ARG A 187 19.63 2.97 5.33
N VAL A 188 19.35 4.20 5.72
CA VAL A 188 17.98 4.70 5.88
C VAL A 188 17.61 5.41 4.60
N LEU A 189 16.71 4.81 3.81
CA LEU A 189 16.11 5.46 2.65
C LEU A 189 15.21 6.57 3.18
N HIS A 190 15.58 7.82 2.89
CA HIS A 190 14.88 8.99 3.40
C HIS A 190 14.16 9.68 2.24
N TYR A 191 12.86 9.44 2.14
CA TYR A 191 11.98 10.02 1.12
C TYR A 191 11.49 11.42 1.55
N ALA A 192 12.44 12.27 1.96
CA ALA A 192 12.17 13.59 2.54
C ALA A 192 11.38 14.49 1.59
N ALA A 193 11.71 14.45 0.29
CA ALA A 193 11.01 15.20 -0.74
C ALA A 193 9.58 14.66 -0.97
N GLY A 194 9.43 13.33 -0.97
CA GLY A 194 8.17 12.66 -1.36
C GLY A 194 7.65 13.15 -2.71
N ASP A 195 6.34 13.06 -2.93
CA ASP A 195 5.69 13.87 -3.94
C ASP A 195 5.48 15.30 -3.44
N ARG A 196 5.38 16.23 -4.40
CA ARG A 196 5.28 17.66 -4.08
C ARG A 196 4.01 18.00 -3.31
N GLN A 197 2.86 17.47 -3.69
CA GLN A 197 1.59 17.81 -3.03
C GLN A 197 1.59 17.41 -1.56
N SER A 198 1.97 16.17 -1.24
CA SER A 198 2.06 15.70 0.15
C SER A 198 3.10 16.48 0.96
N PHE A 199 4.25 16.83 0.38
CA PHE A 199 5.24 17.66 1.07
C PHE A 199 4.67 19.00 1.54
N PHE A 200 3.92 19.67 0.66
CA PHE A 200 3.32 20.97 0.97
C PHE A 200 2.14 20.86 1.95
N GLN A 201 1.39 19.76 1.92
CA GLN A 201 0.31 19.50 2.88
C GLN A 201 0.81 19.29 4.31
N ARG A 202 2.00 18.71 4.50
CA ARG A 202 2.61 18.51 5.83
C ARG A 202 2.95 19.83 6.54
N GLY A 203 3.20 20.91 5.80
CA GLY A 203 3.50 22.23 6.36
C GLY A 203 4.75 22.24 7.26
N SER A 204 5.76 21.42 6.94
CA SER A 204 6.92 21.13 7.79
C SER A 204 8.01 22.22 7.81
N SER A 205 7.90 23.24 6.95
CA SER A 205 8.89 24.32 6.81
C SER A 205 8.21 25.68 6.64
N GLU A 206 8.85 26.73 7.17
CA GLU A 206 8.46 28.13 6.94
C GLU A 206 8.68 28.56 5.48
N THR A 207 9.65 27.94 4.79
CA THR A 207 9.94 28.13 3.37
C THR A 207 9.80 26.80 2.61
N PRO A 208 8.57 26.29 2.43
CA PRO A 208 8.34 24.93 1.93
C PRO A 208 8.89 24.70 0.52
N GLU A 209 8.85 25.71 -0.37
CA GLU A 209 9.39 25.60 -1.73
C GLU A 209 10.93 25.46 -1.76
N GLU A 210 11.64 26.17 -0.88
CA GLU A 210 13.09 26.05 -0.76
C GLU A 210 13.50 24.73 -0.11
N ALA A 211 12.78 24.32 0.93
CA ALA A 211 12.97 23.04 1.58
C ALA A 211 12.73 21.87 0.63
N TRP A 212 11.65 21.91 -0.16
CA TRP A 212 11.37 20.87 -1.14
C TRP A 212 12.46 20.80 -2.22
N LYS A 213 12.89 21.95 -2.78
CA LYS A 213 14.01 22.00 -3.74
C LYS A 213 15.34 21.50 -3.17
N HIS A 214 15.55 21.68 -1.86
CA HIS A 214 16.73 21.16 -1.18
C HIS A 214 16.73 19.63 -1.15
N PHE A 215 15.59 19.02 -0.80
CA PHE A 215 15.45 17.57 -0.68
C PHE A 215 15.20 16.85 -2.02
N ASP A 216 14.61 17.52 -3.02
CA ASP A 216 14.31 16.92 -4.32
C ASP A 216 15.58 16.73 -5.16
N ARG A 217 16.30 15.63 -4.88
CA ARG A 217 17.60 15.31 -5.47
C ARG A 217 17.54 13.97 -6.20
N ASN A 218 17.37 14.05 -7.52
CA ASN A 218 17.20 12.91 -8.41
C ASN A 218 18.50 12.58 -9.17
N ASP A 219 19.63 12.49 -8.44
CA ASP A 219 20.97 12.52 -9.04
C ASP A 219 21.45 11.13 -9.53
N ALA A 220 21.15 10.05 -8.78
CA ALA A 220 21.63 8.70 -9.08
C ALA A 220 20.55 7.63 -8.85
N LEU A 221 20.42 6.70 -9.79
CA LEU A 221 19.47 5.59 -9.72
C LEU A 221 19.90 4.56 -8.66
N GLU A 222 18.96 4.17 -7.79
CA GLU A 222 19.09 3.10 -6.82
C GLU A 222 17.81 2.25 -6.82
N THR A 223 17.97 0.96 -7.12
CA THR A 223 16.86 -0.01 -7.20
C THR A 223 17.05 -1.19 -6.26
N GLY A 224 18.18 -1.27 -5.54
CA GLY A 224 18.45 -2.30 -4.53
C GLY A 224 17.33 -2.48 -3.50
N PRO A 225 16.69 -1.40 -2.99
CA PRO A 225 15.53 -1.49 -2.10
C PRO A 225 14.34 -2.29 -2.64
N GLN A 226 14.22 -2.43 -3.96
CA GLN A 226 13.12 -3.15 -4.60
C GLN A 226 13.14 -4.65 -4.31
N ARG A 227 14.25 -5.21 -3.80
CA ARG A 227 14.34 -6.60 -3.34
C ARG A 227 13.31 -6.98 -2.28
N TRP A 228 12.81 -6.00 -1.53
CA TRP A 228 11.81 -6.21 -0.46
C TRP A 228 10.37 -6.14 -0.98
N LEU A 229 10.14 -5.64 -2.20
CA LEU A 229 8.80 -5.38 -2.71
C LEU A 229 7.84 -6.57 -2.70
N PRO A 230 8.25 -7.80 -3.06
CA PRO A 230 7.31 -8.92 -3.08
C PRO A 230 6.64 -9.13 -1.71
N GLU A 231 7.42 -9.22 -0.64
CA GLU A 231 6.88 -9.42 0.70
C GLU A 231 6.22 -8.14 1.25
N THR A 232 6.80 -6.95 0.99
CA THR A 232 6.17 -5.68 1.38
C THR A 232 4.78 -5.54 0.77
N ARG A 233 4.58 -5.92 -0.50
CA ARG A 233 3.27 -5.92 -1.17
C ARG A 233 2.33 -6.96 -0.58
N ARG A 234 2.84 -8.15 -0.23
CA ARG A 234 2.05 -9.21 0.42
C ARG A 234 1.48 -8.74 1.75
N ILE A 235 2.31 -8.12 2.58
CA ILE A 235 1.89 -7.55 3.86
C ILE A 235 0.92 -6.37 3.65
N ALA A 236 1.24 -5.45 2.74
CA ALA A 236 0.39 -4.31 2.44
C ALA A 236 -1.01 -4.73 1.95
N ALA A 237 -1.09 -5.79 1.14
CA ALA A 237 -2.35 -6.35 0.68
C ALA A 237 -3.22 -6.86 1.84
N ALA A 238 -2.64 -7.51 2.84
CA ALA A 238 -3.38 -7.92 4.04
C ALA A 238 -3.94 -6.71 4.80
N LEU A 239 -3.16 -5.63 4.93
CA LEU A 239 -3.62 -4.38 5.56
C LEU A 239 -4.78 -3.74 4.78
N VAL A 240 -4.67 -3.69 3.44
CA VAL A 240 -5.72 -3.17 2.55
C VAL A 240 -6.98 -4.03 2.65
N GLN A 241 -6.87 -5.36 2.65
CA GLN A 241 -8.02 -6.25 2.79
C GLN A 241 -8.76 -6.04 4.11
N SER A 242 -8.04 -5.80 5.21
CA SER A 242 -8.66 -5.46 6.48
C SER A 242 -9.41 -4.13 6.42
N GLY A 243 -8.79 -3.11 5.83
CA GLY A 243 -9.42 -1.80 5.66
C GLY A 243 -10.70 -1.87 4.84
N LEU A 244 -10.68 -2.61 3.72
CA LEU A 244 -11.86 -2.83 2.89
C LEU A 244 -12.95 -3.65 3.60
N THR A 245 -12.56 -4.58 4.47
CA THR A 245 -13.52 -5.31 5.31
C THR A 245 -14.21 -4.39 6.33
N ASP A 246 -13.48 -3.48 6.98
CA ASP A 246 -14.06 -2.45 7.85
C ASP A 246 -14.97 -1.50 7.04
N LEU A 247 -14.51 -1.06 5.86
CA LEU A 247 -15.30 -0.24 4.95
C LEU A 247 -16.64 -0.88 4.61
N TYR A 248 -16.64 -2.17 4.23
CA TYR A 248 -17.86 -2.92 3.94
C TYR A 248 -18.85 -2.82 5.11
N TRP A 249 -18.40 -3.07 6.34
CA TRP A 249 -19.28 -3.04 7.50
C TRP A 249 -19.84 -1.65 7.78
N ARG A 250 -19.02 -0.59 7.63
CA ARG A 250 -19.47 0.79 7.78
C ARG A 250 -20.48 1.20 6.72
N LEU A 251 -20.22 0.88 5.45
CA LEU A 251 -21.15 1.11 4.36
C LEU A 251 -22.47 0.36 4.58
N ARG A 252 -22.40 -0.92 5.00
CA ARG A 252 -23.59 -1.70 5.31
C ARG A 252 -24.38 -1.08 6.45
N GLN A 253 -23.70 -0.58 7.48
CA GLN A 253 -24.34 0.16 8.57
C GLN A 253 -25.04 1.41 8.06
N THR A 254 -24.38 2.22 7.23
CA THR A 254 -24.94 3.43 6.60
C THR A 254 -26.20 3.12 5.82
N VAL A 255 -26.18 2.09 4.97
CA VAL A 255 -27.33 1.73 4.12
C VAL A 255 -28.49 1.16 4.95
N VAL A 256 -28.22 0.19 5.83
CA VAL A 256 -29.25 -0.48 6.65
C VAL A 256 -29.93 0.48 7.63
N HIS A 257 -29.20 1.46 8.17
CA HIS A 257 -29.76 2.44 9.10
C HIS A 257 -30.28 3.71 8.42
N HIS A 258 -30.17 3.80 7.09
CA HIS A 258 -30.46 5.02 6.32
C HIS A 258 -29.81 6.27 6.94
N ASP A 259 -28.51 6.19 7.25
CA ASP A 259 -27.77 7.31 7.85
C ASP A 259 -27.66 8.50 6.87
N GLU A 260 -28.62 9.42 6.96
CA GLU A 260 -28.76 10.56 6.06
C GLU A 260 -27.51 11.44 6.02
N ASN A 261 -26.81 11.62 7.14
CA ASN A 261 -25.61 12.47 7.19
C ASN A 261 -24.46 11.86 6.40
N THR A 262 -24.25 10.55 6.56
CA THR A 262 -23.21 9.86 5.79
C THR A 262 -23.60 9.75 4.31
N LEU A 263 -24.86 9.49 3.99
CA LEU A 263 -25.34 9.48 2.59
C LEU A 263 -25.19 10.84 1.91
N GLU A 264 -25.49 11.94 2.61
CA GLU A 264 -25.31 13.30 2.09
C GLU A 264 -23.84 13.60 1.77
N LYS A 265 -22.90 13.17 2.61
CA LYS A 265 -21.45 13.28 2.33
C LYS A 265 -21.02 12.47 1.11
N LEU A 266 -21.67 11.34 0.86
CA LEU A 266 -21.50 10.53 -0.35
C LEU A 266 -22.23 11.12 -1.58
N GLY A 267 -22.92 12.26 -1.44
CA GLY A 267 -23.69 12.86 -2.52
C GLY A 267 -24.97 12.10 -2.88
N LEU A 268 -25.48 11.26 -1.99
CA LEU A 268 -26.64 10.38 -2.20
C LEU A 268 -27.79 10.73 -1.25
N SER A 269 -29.01 10.31 -1.62
CA SER A 269 -30.18 10.36 -0.75
C SER A 269 -30.70 8.96 -0.44
N ALA A 270 -31.37 8.79 0.69
CA ALA A 270 -32.02 7.52 1.04
C ALA A 270 -33.10 7.11 -0.01
N SER A 271 -33.72 8.10 -0.66
CA SER A 271 -34.67 7.85 -1.75
C SER A 271 -34.01 7.33 -3.01
N ALA A 272 -32.76 7.74 -3.30
CA ALA A 272 -31.99 7.21 -4.42
C ALA A 272 -31.78 5.70 -4.23
N LEU A 273 -31.37 5.25 -3.04
CA LEU A 273 -31.15 3.83 -2.77
C LEU A 273 -32.44 2.97 -2.87
N SER A 274 -33.60 3.58 -2.59
CA SER A 274 -34.91 2.92 -2.62
C SER A 274 -35.64 2.97 -3.97
N ALA A 275 -35.09 3.69 -4.97
CA ALA A 275 -35.71 3.82 -6.29
C ALA A 275 -35.77 2.48 -7.04
N GLU A 276 -36.69 2.35 -8.00
CA GLU A 276 -36.73 1.16 -8.88
C GLU A 276 -35.37 0.98 -9.55
N ASP A 277 -34.75 -0.17 -9.26
CA ASP A 277 -33.37 -0.45 -9.66
C ASP A 277 -33.33 -1.10 -11.04
N ASP A 278 -32.31 -0.74 -11.83
CA ASP A 278 -31.98 -1.49 -13.02
C ASP A 278 -31.40 -2.84 -12.58
N SER A 279 -32.23 -3.89 -12.67
CA SER A 279 -31.83 -5.24 -12.26
C SER A 279 -30.78 -5.89 -13.17
N THR A 280 -30.24 -5.17 -14.17
CA THR A 280 -29.20 -5.68 -15.06
C THR A 280 -27.89 -5.93 -14.32
N PHE A 281 -27.45 -7.19 -14.39
CA PHE A 281 -26.12 -7.59 -13.95
C PHE A 281 -25.11 -7.35 -15.08
N PRO A 282 -23.84 -7.06 -14.76
CA PRO A 282 -22.79 -7.00 -15.74
C PRO A 282 -22.63 -8.34 -16.47
N ASP A 283 -22.50 -8.29 -17.79
CA ASP A 283 -22.28 -9.46 -18.64
C ASP A 283 -20.79 -9.59 -18.96
N PHE A 284 -20.17 -10.69 -18.52
CA PHE A 284 -18.74 -10.92 -18.64
C PHE A 284 -18.42 -11.97 -19.71
N GLN A 285 -17.46 -11.63 -20.56
CA GLN A 285 -16.77 -12.56 -21.45
C GLN A 285 -15.38 -12.90 -20.87
N PHE A 286 -14.98 -14.16 -20.95
CA PHE A 286 -13.73 -14.64 -20.36
C PHE A 286 -12.69 -14.94 -21.43
N TYR A 287 -11.44 -14.59 -21.14
CA TYR A 287 -10.30 -14.79 -22.04
C TYR A 287 -9.10 -15.35 -21.27
N ALA A 288 -8.32 -16.20 -21.94
CA ALA A 288 -6.99 -16.61 -21.51
C ALA A 288 -5.93 -16.04 -22.47
N PHE A 289 -4.69 -15.96 -22.00
CA PHE A 289 -3.56 -15.45 -22.77
C PHE A 289 -2.78 -16.60 -23.37
N SER A 290 -2.54 -16.55 -24.69
CA SER A 290 -1.72 -17.51 -25.46
C SER A 290 -2.04 -19.00 -25.24
N GLU A 291 -2.44 -19.71 -26.30
CA GLU A 291 -2.56 -21.17 -26.24
C GLU A 291 -1.21 -21.87 -26.09
N THR A 292 -0.14 -21.28 -26.61
CA THR A 292 1.20 -21.89 -26.64
C THR A 292 2.06 -21.50 -25.46
N GLN A 293 1.87 -20.30 -24.92
CA GLN A 293 2.58 -19.80 -23.74
C GLN A 293 1.61 -19.22 -22.69
N PRO A 294 0.82 -20.08 -22.01
CA PRO A 294 -0.18 -19.61 -21.05
C PRO A 294 0.40 -18.66 -20.01
N PHE A 295 -0.34 -17.60 -19.72
CA PHE A 295 -0.06 -16.72 -18.59
C PHE A 295 -0.60 -17.33 -17.30
N VAL A 296 0.28 -17.57 -16.33
CA VAL A 296 -0.06 -18.27 -15.10
C VAL A 296 0.49 -17.56 -13.86
N LEU A 297 -0.14 -17.81 -12.73
CA LEU A 297 0.43 -17.62 -11.40
C LEU A 297 1.19 -18.88 -10.98
N ASP A 298 2.47 -18.74 -10.66
CA ASP A 298 3.26 -19.78 -9.98
C ASP A 298 2.99 -19.71 -8.47
N LEU A 299 2.38 -20.76 -7.93
CA LEU A 299 2.00 -20.82 -6.51
C LEU A 299 3.19 -20.94 -5.55
N HIS A 300 4.39 -21.23 -6.05
CA HIS A 300 5.59 -21.30 -5.21
C HIS A 300 6.29 -19.94 -5.08
N THR A 301 6.40 -19.21 -6.18
CA THR A 301 7.07 -17.90 -6.22
C THR A 301 6.10 -16.73 -6.07
N GLU A 302 4.79 -16.98 -6.19
CA GLU A 302 3.72 -15.98 -6.27
C GLU A 302 3.91 -14.98 -7.43
N GLN A 303 4.67 -15.37 -8.45
CA GLN A 303 4.93 -14.55 -9.63
C GLN A 303 4.02 -14.93 -10.79
N LEU A 304 3.68 -13.92 -11.57
CA LEU A 304 3.02 -14.10 -12.85
C LEU A 304 4.07 -14.33 -13.92
N ILE A 305 3.93 -15.42 -14.68
CA ILE A 305 4.89 -15.83 -15.71
C ILE A 305 4.17 -16.35 -16.95
N ALA A 306 4.81 -16.21 -18.10
CA ALA A 306 4.47 -16.94 -19.31
C ALA A 306 5.42 -18.14 -19.45
N LEU A 307 4.88 -19.34 -19.68
CA LEU A 307 5.67 -20.55 -19.88
C LEU A 307 5.10 -21.39 -21.02
N PRO A 308 5.90 -22.24 -21.69
CA PRO A 308 5.37 -23.17 -22.69
C PRO A 308 4.26 -24.05 -22.11
N ALA A 309 3.19 -24.27 -22.86
CA ALA A 309 2.05 -25.08 -22.41
C ALA A 309 2.45 -26.53 -22.03
N SER A 310 3.55 -27.07 -22.58
CA SER A 310 4.12 -28.37 -22.22
C SER A 310 4.65 -28.44 -20.79
N ASP A 311 5.01 -27.30 -20.22
CA ASP A 311 5.70 -27.18 -18.93
C ASP A 311 4.70 -26.86 -17.80
N LEU A 312 3.40 -26.77 -18.14
CA LEU A 312 2.34 -26.42 -17.23
C LEU A 312 2.05 -27.57 -16.26
N ASP A 313 2.49 -27.38 -15.01
CA ASP A 313 2.16 -28.24 -13.88
C ASP A 313 0.88 -27.75 -13.15
N PRO A 314 -0.25 -28.48 -13.20
CA PRO A 314 -1.50 -28.08 -12.53
C PRO A 314 -1.46 -28.13 -11.01
N THR A 315 -0.39 -28.59 -10.37
CA THR A 315 -0.22 -28.52 -8.91
C THR A 315 0.52 -27.26 -8.48
N ARG A 316 1.32 -26.69 -9.38
CA ARG A 316 2.14 -25.49 -9.15
C ARG A 316 1.58 -24.24 -9.81
N HIS A 317 0.97 -24.37 -10.98
CA HIS A 317 0.57 -23.24 -11.81
C HIS A 317 -0.96 -23.10 -11.82
N VAL A 318 -1.43 -21.86 -11.86
CA VAL A 318 -2.84 -21.51 -12.06
C VAL A 318 -2.95 -20.56 -13.23
N ARG A 319 -3.76 -20.87 -14.23
CA ARG A 319 -3.96 -19.98 -15.37
C ARG A 319 -4.61 -18.68 -14.91
N MET A 320 -4.21 -17.58 -15.55
CA MET A 320 -4.85 -16.28 -15.37
C MET A 320 -5.96 -16.11 -16.39
N ILE A 321 -7.11 -15.63 -15.90
CA ILE A 321 -8.31 -15.36 -16.69
C ILE A 321 -8.57 -13.86 -16.66
N LEU A 322 -8.81 -13.29 -17.83
CA LEU A 322 -9.30 -11.93 -18.01
C LEU A 322 -10.81 -11.99 -18.22
N ALA A 323 -11.59 -11.45 -17.29
CA ALA A 323 -13.00 -11.17 -17.53
C ALA A 323 -13.16 -9.75 -18.06
N VAL A 324 -13.87 -9.60 -19.18
CA VAL A 324 -14.18 -8.32 -19.82
C VAL A 324 -15.69 -8.11 -19.78
N GLU A 325 -16.14 -6.99 -19.24
CA GLU A 325 -17.56 -6.67 -19.15
C GLU A 325 -18.09 -6.17 -20.50
N ALA A 326 -18.69 -7.06 -21.29
CA ALA A 326 -19.21 -6.76 -22.61
C ALA A 326 -20.47 -5.87 -22.60
N SER A 327 -21.18 -5.81 -21.46
CA SER A 327 -22.33 -4.92 -21.25
C SER A 327 -21.96 -3.43 -21.09
N SER A 328 -20.67 -3.11 -20.97
CA SER A 328 -20.18 -1.76 -20.74
C SER A 328 -19.72 -1.06 -22.04
N VAL A 329 -19.11 0.13 -21.90
CA VAL A 329 -18.55 0.91 -23.02
C VAL A 329 -17.02 0.87 -23.03
N SER A 330 -16.42 0.85 -24.22
CA SER A 330 -14.96 0.92 -24.39
C SER A 330 -14.40 2.25 -23.85
N PRO A 331 -13.28 2.26 -23.09
CA PRO A 331 -12.52 1.09 -22.64
C PRO A 331 -13.28 0.28 -21.58
N TYR A 332 -13.43 -1.02 -21.84
CA TYR A 332 -14.27 -1.91 -21.05
C TYR A 332 -13.67 -2.15 -19.66
N PRO A 333 -14.47 -2.17 -18.59
CA PRO A 333 -14.08 -2.75 -17.31
C PRO A 333 -13.59 -4.19 -17.51
N ALA A 334 -12.41 -4.49 -16.99
CA ALA A 334 -11.83 -5.82 -17.07
C ALA A 334 -11.17 -6.20 -15.75
N PHE A 335 -11.11 -7.50 -15.45
CA PHE A 335 -10.59 -8.01 -14.20
C PHE A 335 -9.72 -9.24 -14.48
N LEU A 336 -8.45 -9.19 -14.09
CA LEU A 336 -7.55 -10.33 -14.18
C LEU A 336 -7.54 -11.10 -12.86
N PHE A 337 -7.83 -12.39 -12.88
CA PHE A 337 -7.86 -13.24 -11.69
C PHE A 337 -7.45 -14.69 -12.01
N PRO A 338 -7.02 -15.47 -11.01
CA PRO A 338 -6.66 -16.87 -11.21
C PRO A 338 -7.91 -17.73 -11.49
N GLU A 339 -7.80 -18.64 -12.46
CA GLU A 339 -8.87 -19.55 -12.90
C GLU A 339 -9.53 -20.34 -11.76
N ARG A 340 -8.74 -20.65 -10.72
CA ARG A 340 -9.20 -21.31 -9.50
C ARG A 340 -8.73 -20.55 -8.25
N PRO A 341 -9.41 -20.71 -7.10
CA PRO A 341 -9.03 -20.02 -5.87
C PRO A 341 -7.56 -20.28 -5.48
N CYS A 342 -6.85 -19.22 -5.09
CA CYS A 342 -5.49 -19.27 -4.56
C CYS A 342 -5.39 -18.48 -3.25
N GLN A 343 -4.29 -18.70 -2.50
CA GLN A 343 -4.02 -17.98 -1.25
C GLN A 343 -3.25 -16.67 -1.42
N ALA A 344 -2.81 -16.34 -2.65
CA ALA A 344 -2.10 -15.09 -2.93
C ALA A 344 -2.98 -13.89 -2.54
N PRO A 345 -2.53 -13.01 -1.63
CA PRO A 345 -3.34 -11.88 -1.15
C PRO A 345 -3.43 -10.75 -2.18
N CYS A 346 -2.48 -10.68 -3.11
CA CYS A 346 -2.52 -9.78 -4.25
C CYS A 346 -1.80 -10.37 -5.46
N LEU A 347 -2.08 -9.82 -6.64
CA LEU A 347 -1.35 -10.11 -7.87
C LEU A 347 -0.42 -8.93 -8.18
N THR A 348 0.82 -9.23 -8.59
CA THR A 348 1.80 -8.19 -8.95
C THR A 348 1.95 -8.12 -10.46
N ILE A 349 1.62 -6.96 -11.03
CA ILE A 349 1.72 -6.68 -12.45
C ILE A 349 2.40 -5.33 -12.63
N THR A 350 3.38 -5.28 -13.53
CA THR A 350 4.09 -4.05 -13.89
C THR A 350 3.10 -2.98 -14.35
N GLY A 351 3.17 -1.78 -13.75
CA GLY A 351 2.26 -0.67 -14.04
C GLY A 351 0.95 -0.66 -13.26
N SER A 352 0.65 -1.68 -12.45
CA SER A 352 -0.53 -1.70 -11.58
C SER A 352 -0.16 -1.59 -10.10
N PRO A 353 -0.66 -0.58 -9.36
CA PRO A 353 -0.42 -0.47 -7.93
C PRO A 353 -1.36 -1.36 -7.10
N SER A 354 -2.25 -2.11 -7.75
CA SER A 354 -3.28 -2.90 -7.07
C SER A 354 -2.68 -3.83 -6.02
N LEU A 355 -3.35 -3.89 -4.87
CA LEU A 355 -3.05 -4.79 -3.75
C LEU A 355 -4.20 -5.79 -3.52
N LEU A 356 -4.85 -6.19 -4.61
CA LEU A 356 -6.03 -7.08 -4.62
C LEU A 356 -5.70 -8.42 -5.29
N ALA A 357 -6.43 -9.48 -4.92
CA ALA A 357 -6.27 -10.82 -5.50
C ALA A 357 -6.88 -10.94 -6.92
N ALA A 358 -7.55 -9.88 -7.39
CA ALA A 358 -7.94 -9.67 -8.77
C ALA A 358 -7.51 -8.26 -9.18
N VAL A 359 -6.93 -8.10 -10.37
CA VAL A 359 -6.42 -6.80 -10.82
C VAL A 359 -7.48 -6.09 -11.65
N PRO A 360 -7.98 -4.91 -11.22
CA PRO A 360 -8.91 -4.12 -12.00
C PRO A 360 -8.17 -3.39 -13.14
N LEU A 361 -8.68 -3.55 -14.35
CA LEU A 361 -8.08 -3.09 -15.60
C LEU A 361 -9.14 -2.39 -16.49
N ARG A 362 -8.67 -1.61 -17.45
CA ARG A 362 -9.45 -1.04 -18.55
C ARG A 362 -8.93 -1.64 -19.85
N PHE A 363 -9.78 -2.34 -20.59
CA PHE A 363 -9.44 -3.04 -21.82
C PHE A 363 -9.96 -2.31 -23.06
N ARG A 364 -9.09 -2.11 -24.05
CA ARG A 364 -9.45 -1.56 -25.37
C ARG A 364 -9.32 -2.66 -26.43
N PRO A 365 -10.42 -3.13 -27.03
CA PRO A 365 -10.34 -4.20 -28.03
C PRO A 365 -9.73 -3.73 -29.35
N GLU A 366 -9.72 -2.42 -29.65
CA GLU A 366 -9.25 -1.88 -30.92
C GLU A 366 -7.76 -2.14 -31.14
N ASP A 367 -6.98 -2.07 -30.06
CA ASP A 367 -5.53 -2.29 -30.05
C ASP A 367 -5.09 -3.38 -29.07
N GLN A 368 -6.05 -4.08 -28.45
CA GLN A 368 -5.85 -5.05 -27.36
C GLN A 368 -5.03 -4.49 -26.19
N SER A 369 -5.05 -3.18 -25.97
CA SER A 369 -4.31 -2.56 -24.87
C SER A 369 -5.05 -2.69 -23.54
N MET A 370 -4.26 -2.79 -22.48
CA MET A 370 -4.74 -2.82 -21.09
C MET A 370 -4.08 -1.71 -20.30
N ALA A 371 -4.90 -1.02 -19.51
CA ALA A 371 -4.45 -0.01 -18.57
C ALA A 371 -4.92 -0.35 -17.16
N SER A 372 -4.16 0.06 -16.15
CA SER A 372 -4.58 -0.04 -14.76
C SER A 372 -5.85 0.79 -14.57
N ALA A 373 -6.89 0.21 -13.96
CA ALA A 373 -8.07 0.98 -13.59
C ALA A 373 -7.79 2.01 -12.49
N ILE A 374 -6.62 1.96 -11.83
CA ILE A 374 -6.27 2.89 -10.74
C ILE A 374 -5.50 4.08 -11.29
N THR A 375 -4.45 3.83 -12.08
CA THR A 375 -3.55 4.90 -12.58
C THR A 375 -3.86 5.35 -14.01
N GLY A 376 -4.62 4.58 -14.78
CA GLY A 376 -4.80 4.77 -16.21
C GLY A 376 -3.55 4.51 -17.05
N GLN A 377 -2.44 4.11 -16.43
CA GLN A 377 -1.19 3.78 -17.13
C GLN A 377 -1.31 2.41 -17.79
N SER A 378 -0.60 2.24 -18.91
CA SER A 378 -0.53 0.94 -19.59
C SER A 378 0.06 -0.11 -18.67
N VAL A 379 -0.51 -1.31 -18.75
CA VAL A 379 -0.05 -2.49 -18.02
C VAL A 379 0.68 -3.41 -18.99
N ASP A 380 1.84 -3.92 -18.57
CA ASP A 380 2.61 -4.91 -19.31
C ASP A 380 2.57 -6.24 -18.55
N PHE A 381 2.14 -7.31 -19.22
CA PHE A 381 2.10 -8.66 -18.67
C PHE A 381 3.38 -9.45 -18.94
N GLU A 382 4.33 -8.86 -19.68
CA GLU A 382 5.61 -9.48 -20.07
C GLU A 382 5.42 -10.83 -20.80
N ILE A 383 4.33 -10.94 -21.57
CA ILE A 383 3.98 -12.14 -22.34
C ILE A 383 4.52 -11.98 -23.77
N PRO A 384 5.28 -12.95 -24.32
CA PRO A 384 5.81 -12.86 -25.69
C PRO A 384 4.73 -12.76 -26.77
N ASP A 385 3.59 -13.40 -26.54
CA ASP A 385 2.39 -13.36 -27.38
C ASP A 385 1.15 -13.09 -26.51
N PRO A 386 0.69 -11.83 -26.37
CA PRO A 386 -0.43 -11.49 -25.51
C PRO A 386 -1.80 -11.76 -26.16
N THR A 387 -1.87 -12.55 -27.23
CA THR A 387 -3.14 -12.85 -27.91
C THR A 387 -4.17 -13.45 -26.94
N LEU A 388 -5.37 -12.87 -26.94
CA LEU A 388 -6.49 -13.30 -26.12
C LEU A 388 -7.32 -14.37 -26.83
N PHE A 389 -7.60 -15.45 -26.11
CA PHE A 389 -8.41 -16.58 -26.59
C PHE A 389 -9.67 -16.71 -25.73
N PRO A 390 -10.86 -16.74 -26.34
CA PRO A 390 -12.10 -16.93 -25.60
C PRO A 390 -12.06 -18.19 -24.73
N GLN A 391 -12.55 -18.07 -23.50
CA GLN A 391 -12.76 -19.16 -22.57
C GLN A 391 -14.25 -19.41 -22.39
N GLU A 392 -14.62 -20.69 -22.23
CA GLU A 392 -16.00 -21.06 -21.93
C GLU A 392 -16.40 -20.46 -20.59
N ALA A 393 -17.57 -19.81 -20.56
CA ALA A 393 -18.09 -19.20 -19.36
C ALA A 393 -18.66 -20.30 -18.43
N THR A 394 -17.90 -20.68 -17.42
CA THR A 394 -18.28 -21.73 -16.46
C THR A 394 -18.89 -21.15 -15.19
N SER A 395 -19.66 -21.97 -14.46
CA SER A 395 -20.19 -21.61 -13.15
C SER A 395 -19.09 -21.21 -12.16
N GLU A 396 -17.93 -21.85 -12.26
CA GLU A 396 -16.77 -21.61 -11.42
C GLU A 396 -16.18 -20.22 -11.66
N LEU A 397 -16.05 -19.80 -12.93
CA LEU A 397 -15.57 -18.45 -13.26
C LEU A 397 -16.56 -17.37 -12.79
N TYR A 398 -17.86 -17.56 -13.02
CA TYR A 398 -18.87 -16.63 -12.49
C TYR A 398 -18.91 -16.60 -10.95
N ALA A 399 -18.67 -17.73 -10.28
CA ALA A 399 -18.58 -17.76 -8.82
C ALA A 399 -17.45 -16.86 -8.30
N ARG A 400 -16.36 -16.69 -9.05
CA ARG A 400 -15.26 -15.76 -8.71
C ARG A 400 -15.66 -14.29 -8.80
N LEU A 401 -16.63 -13.95 -9.65
CA LEU A 401 -17.07 -12.57 -9.88
C LEU A 401 -18.39 -12.24 -9.16
N THR A 402 -19.05 -13.21 -8.52
CA THR A 402 -20.40 -13.03 -7.97
C THR A 402 -20.50 -11.81 -7.05
N ALA A 403 -19.55 -11.62 -6.12
CA ALA A 403 -19.56 -10.46 -5.24
C ALA A 403 -19.39 -9.14 -6.01
N LEU A 404 -18.51 -9.10 -7.01
CA LEU A 404 -18.32 -7.92 -7.85
C LEU A 404 -19.58 -7.62 -8.67
N MET A 405 -20.19 -8.64 -9.27
CA MET A 405 -21.44 -8.51 -10.05
C MET A 405 -22.57 -7.94 -9.21
N VAL A 406 -22.67 -8.31 -7.92
CA VAL A 406 -23.64 -7.74 -6.98
C VAL A 406 -23.31 -6.29 -6.65
N LEU A 407 -22.02 -5.97 -6.45
CA LEU A 407 -21.54 -4.62 -6.13
C LEU A 407 -21.63 -3.65 -7.32
N SER A 408 -21.70 -4.14 -8.55
CA SER A 408 -21.81 -3.32 -9.76
C SER A 408 -23.12 -3.56 -10.52
N GLN A 409 -24.15 -4.08 -9.85
CA GLN A 409 -25.47 -4.25 -10.44
C GLN A 409 -26.08 -2.87 -10.70
N GLY A 410 -26.48 -2.61 -11.96
CA GLY A 410 -26.90 -1.26 -12.40
C GLY A 410 -25.75 -0.31 -12.76
N GLY A 411 -24.50 -0.80 -12.81
CA GLY A 411 -23.32 -0.08 -13.31
C GLY A 411 -22.24 0.23 -12.26
N HIS A 412 -21.17 0.90 -12.68
CA HIS A 412 -20.03 1.27 -11.83
C HIS A 412 -20.20 2.67 -11.22
N THR A 413 -21.21 2.81 -10.37
CA THR A 413 -21.51 4.06 -9.65
C THR A 413 -21.52 3.83 -8.15
N LEU A 414 -21.38 4.92 -7.38
CA LEU A 414 -21.44 4.84 -5.93
C LEU A 414 -22.82 4.38 -5.43
N GLU A 415 -23.88 4.78 -6.13
CA GLU A 415 -25.26 4.34 -5.86
C GLU A 415 -25.43 2.83 -6.04
N ALA A 416 -24.98 2.29 -7.17
CA ALA A 416 -24.99 0.85 -7.45
C ALA A 416 -24.18 0.07 -6.41
N LEU A 417 -23.00 0.59 -6.05
CA LEU A 417 -22.15 0.00 -5.02
C LEU A 417 -22.88 -0.11 -3.68
N LEU A 418 -23.53 0.96 -3.21
CA LEU A 418 -24.25 0.95 -1.93
C LEU A 418 -25.46 0.00 -1.94
N ARG A 419 -26.22 -0.07 -3.04
CA ARG A 419 -27.28 -1.09 -3.20
C ARG A 419 -26.71 -2.50 -3.17
N GLY A 420 -25.57 -2.72 -3.82
CA GLY A 420 -24.86 -4.00 -3.81
C GLY A 420 -24.39 -4.39 -2.41
N ILE A 421 -23.90 -3.44 -1.61
CA ILE A 421 -23.49 -3.66 -0.21
C ILE A 421 -24.66 -4.17 0.64
N GLU A 422 -25.88 -3.65 0.44
CA GLU A 422 -27.07 -4.12 1.14
C GLU A 422 -27.40 -5.58 0.82
N ARG A 423 -27.24 -5.97 -0.45
CA ARG A 423 -27.55 -7.30 -0.99
C ARG A 423 -26.47 -8.33 -0.66
N LEU A 424 -25.21 -7.90 -0.59
CA LEU A 424 -24.09 -8.79 -0.37
C LEU A 424 -24.10 -9.31 1.07
N PRO A 425 -24.14 -10.63 1.31
CA PRO A 425 -24.36 -11.17 2.64
C PRO A 425 -23.14 -11.06 3.56
N ALA A 426 -21.93 -11.03 2.99
CA ALA A 426 -20.65 -10.99 3.70
C ALA A 426 -19.63 -10.13 2.94
N PRO A 427 -18.61 -9.58 3.61
CA PRO A 427 -17.57 -8.79 2.95
C PRO A 427 -16.77 -9.65 1.95
N ASP A 428 -16.49 -9.07 0.79
CA ASP A 428 -15.45 -9.52 -0.13
C ASP A 428 -14.56 -8.32 -0.45
N ALA A 429 -13.40 -8.26 0.19
CA ALA A 429 -12.48 -7.13 0.07
C ALA A 429 -11.94 -6.97 -1.36
N THR A 430 -11.71 -8.07 -2.09
CA THR A 430 -11.19 -8.00 -3.46
C THR A 430 -12.25 -7.45 -4.39
N ALA A 431 -13.49 -7.94 -4.29
CA ALA A 431 -14.60 -7.44 -5.08
C ALA A 431 -14.92 -5.97 -4.76
N LEU A 432 -14.93 -5.58 -3.49
CA LEU A 432 -15.14 -4.19 -3.08
C LEU A 432 -14.04 -3.27 -3.61
N GLY A 433 -12.77 -3.65 -3.48
CA GLY A 433 -11.66 -2.88 -4.05
C GLY A 433 -11.74 -2.77 -5.57
N CYS A 434 -12.14 -3.83 -6.27
CA CYS A 434 -12.35 -3.83 -7.72
C CYS A 434 -13.50 -2.90 -8.13
N ALA A 435 -14.61 -2.89 -7.38
CA ALA A 435 -15.74 -2.01 -7.64
C ALA A 435 -15.38 -0.54 -7.41
N ILE A 436 -14.64 -0.23 -6.32
CA ILE A 436 -14.13 1.12 -6.04
C ILE A 436 -13.20 1.60 -7.17
N ALA A 437 -12.33 0.74 -7.69
CA ALA A 437 -11.42 1.07 -8.79
C ALA A 437 -12.15 1.38 -10.10
N MET A 438 -13.43 1.03 -10.23
CA MET A 438 -14.24 1.34 -11.42
C MET A 438 -15.08 2.61 -11.29
N LEU A 439 -15.23 3.17 -10.08
CA LEU A 439 -15.94 4.42 -9.84
C LEU A 439 -15.30 5.59 -10.57
N SER A 440 -16.07 6.64 -10.82
CA SER A 440 -15.49 7.90 -11.28
C SER A 440 -14.53 8.46 -10.23
N PRO A 441 -13.48 9.23 -10.63
CA PRO A 441 -12.55 9.83 -9.68
C PRO A 441 -13.24 10.67 -8.60
N THR A 442 -14.32 11.37 -8.95
CA THR A 442 -15.13 12.16 -8.01
C THR A 442 -15.81 11.29 -6.96
N GLU A 443 -16.48 10.22 -7.38
CA GLU A 443 -17.18 9.30 -6.45
C GLU A 443 -16.19 8.56 -5.54
N ALA A 444 -15.05 8.13 -6.09
CA ALA A 444 -14.02 7.46 -5.31
C ALA A 444 -13.38 8.40 -4.27
N GLU A 445 -13.18 9.68 -4.61
CA GLU A 445 -12.70 10.70 -3.68
C GLU A 445 -13.75 11.00 -2.59
N GLN A 446 -15.04 11.13 -2.95
CA GLN A 446 -16.13 11.29 -1.98
C GLN A 446 -16.16 10.14 -0.97
N LEU A 447 -16.00 8.91 -1.45
CA LEU A 447 -15.93 7.73 -0.59
C LEU A 447 -14.70 7.79 0.34
N ALA A 448 -13.53 8.17 -0.18
CA ALA A 448 -12.29 8.29 0.59
C ALA A 448 -12.36 9.37 1.68
N VAL A 449 -12.93 10.54 1.37
CA VAL A 449 -13.13 11.64 2.33
C VAL A 449 -14.16 11.27 3.39
N THR A 450 -15.20 10.52 3.04
CA THR A 450 -16.25 10.08 3.97
C THR A 450 -15.74 8.99 4.92
N PHE A 451 -14.89 8.09 4.42
CA PHE A 451 -14.31 6.98 5.17
C PHE A 451 -12.77 7.05 5.19
N PRO A 452 -12.19 8.05 5.87
CA PRO A 452 -10.76 8.30 5.84
C PRO A 452 -9.98 7.10 6.39
N GLY A 453 -8.94 6.69 5.67
CA GLY A 453 -8.09 5.54 5.99
C GLY A 453 -8.61 4.18 5.54
N LEU A 454 -9.79 4.11 4.90
CA LEU A 454 -10.41 2.85 4.45
C LEU A 454 -10.47 2.70 2.92
N VAL A 455 -10.15 3.75 2.17
CA VAL A 455 -10.14 3.76 0.70
C VAL A 455 -8.75 4.15 0.20
N PRO A 456 -7.75 3.24 0.28
CA PRO A 456 -6.37 3.56 -0.04
C PRO A 456 -6.16 3.85 -1.53
N LEU A 457 -5.09 4.58 -1.87
CA LEU A 457 -4.74 4.93 -3.26
C LEU A 457 -4.53 3.70 -4.17
N SER A 458 -4.26 2.52 -3.59
CA SER A 458 -4.10 1.26 -4.33
C SER A 458 -5.41 0.65 -4.86
N VAL A 459 -6.57 1.27 -4.59
CA VAL A 459 -7.88 0.83 -5.10
C VAL A 459 -8.72 1.95 -5.71
N ARG A 460 -8.21 3.19 -5.77
CA ARG A 460 -8.94 4.34 -6.30
C ARG A 460 -8.05 5.23 -7.14
N HIS A 461 -8.67 5.94 -8.08
CA HIS A 461 -7.97 6.97 -8.85
C HIS A 461 -7.37 8.05 -7.94
N VAL A 462 -6.14 8.44 -8.25
CA VAL A 462 -5.54 9.67 -7.73
C VAL A 462 -5.89 10.78 -8.71
N SER A 463 -6.67 11.76 -8.26
CA SER A 463 -6.92 12.95 -9.08
C SER A 463 -5.61 13.76 -9.17
N PRO A 464 -5.14 14.14 -10.37
CA PRO A 464 -3.94 14.95 -10.53
C PRO A 464 -4.10 16.39 -10.02
#